data_AF-A0A7Z9ZJZ3-F1
#
_entry.id   AF-A0A7Z9ZJZ3-F1
#
_cell.length_a   1.000
_cell.length_b   1.000
_cell.length_c   1.000
_cell.angle_alpha   90.00
_cell.angle_beta   90.00
_cell.angle_gamma   90.00
#
_symmetry.space_group_name_H-M   'P 1'
#
loop_
_entity.id
_entity.type
_entity.pdbx_description
1 polymer ?
#
loop_
_entity_poly.entity_id
_entity_poly.type
_entity_poly.pdbx_seq_one_letter_code
_entity_poly.pdbx_strand_id
1 'polypeptide(L)' 'MLRKANVVGVGIGYRQRRGKTVNELAIIVSVTHKVPRDQLAPEDLIPSELEGVPVDVQAVGELRAL' A
#
# COMPACT_ATOMS: atom_id res chain seq x y z
N MET A 1 10.15 0.32 -3.66
CA MET A 1 8.68 0.14 -3.60
C MET A 1 7.94 0.61 -4.85
N LEU A 2 8.20 1.81 -5.37
CA LEU A 2 7.46 2.35 -6.55
C LEU A 2 7.54 1.50 -7.84
N ARG A 3 8.49 0.58 -7.94
CA ARG A 3 8.63 -0.33 -9.10
C ARG A 3 7.77 -1.60 -9.02
N LYS A 4 7.12 -1.87 -7.86
CA LYS A 4 6.27 -3.05 -7.68
C LYS A 4 4.97 -2.88 -8.46
N ALA A 5 4.42 -3.99 -8.95
CA ALA A 5 3.16 -4.00 -9.68
C ALA A 5 2.06 -3.26 -8.91
N ASN A 6 1.26 -2.50 -9.67
CA ASN A 6 0.10 -1.74 -9.20
C ASN A 6 0.40 -0.58 -8.25
N VAL A 7 1.64 -0.36 -7.80
CA VAL A 7 1.99 0.77 -6.92
C VAL A 7 2.00 2.08 -7.69
N VAL A 8 1.25 3.07 -7.19
CA VAL A 8 1.14 4.42 -7.76
C VAL A 8 1.68 5.50 -6.84
N GLY A 9 1.97 5.19 -5.58
CA GLY A 9 2.54 6.15 -4.64
C GLY A 9 2.99 5.50 -3.33
N VAL A 10 3.92 6.18 -2.66
CA VAL A 10 4.39 5.84 -1.31
C VAL A 10 4.48 7.12 -0.49
N GLY A 11 3.98 7.10 0.74
CA GLY A 11 4.05 8.23 1.66
C GLY A 11 3.99 7.80 3.11
N ILE A 12 3.97 8.76 4.02
CA ILE A 12 3.76 8.54 5.45
C ILE A 12 2.36 9.04 5.80
N GLY A 13 1.63 8.27 6.59
CA GLY A 13 0.29 8.64 7.00
C GLY A 13 -0.26 7.73 8.09
N TYR A 14 -1.52 7.91 8.41
CA TYR A 14 -2.24 7.06 9.34
C TYR A 14 -2.82 5.86 8.62
N ARG A 15 -2.55 4.65 9.12
CA ARG A 15 -3.06 3.43 8.49
C ARG A 15 -4.56 3.31 8.65
N GLN A 16 -5.17 2.52 7.78
CA GLN A 16 -6.58 2.15 7.87
C GLN A 16 -6.73 0.70 8.34
N ARG A 17 -7.72 0.46 9.22
CA ARG A 17 -8.18 -0.88 9.58
C ARG A 17 -9.68 -0.96 9.37
N ARG A 18 -10.13 -1.93 8.55
CA ARG A 18 -11.55 -2.11 8.20
C ARG A 18 -12.22 -0.82 7.68
N GLY A 19 -11.49 -0.07 6.83
CA GLY A 19 -11.96 1.19 6.25
C GLY A 19 -11.99 2.40 7.20
N LYS A 20 -11.48 2.26 8.43
CA LYS A 20 -11.37 3.36 9.39
C LYS A 20 -9.91 3.72 9.61
N THR A 21 -9.59 5.00 9.52
CA THR A 21 -8.29 5.52 9.94
C THR A 21 -8.08 5.23 11.43
N VAL A 22 -6.95 4.63 11.76
CA VAL A 22 -6.51 4.44 13.15
C VAL A 22 -5.32 5.37 13.41
N ASN A 23 -5.19 5.85 14.66
CA ASN A 23 -4.13 6.77 15.07
C ASN A 23 -2.77 6.07 15.23
N GLU A 24 -2.35 5.32 14.21
CA GLU A 24 -1.11 4.56 14.12
C GLU A 24 -0.41 4.99 12.82
N LEU A 25 0.77 5.60 12.95
CA LEU A 25 1.58 6.01 11.81
C LEU A 25 2.13 4.79 11.08
N ALA A 26 2.13 4.86 9.74
CA ALA A 26 2.57 3.81 8.85
C ALA A 26 3.12 4.37 7.54
N ILE A 27 3.87 3.53 6.83
CA ILE A 27 4.18 3.74 5.42
C ILE A 27 2.93 3.39 4.62
N ILE A 28 2.35 4.37 3.94
CA ILE A 28 1.19 4.18 3.08
C ILE A 28 1.66 3.87 1.68
N VAL A 29 1.26 2.71 1.15
CA VAL A 29 1.50 2.32 -0.23
C VAL A 29 0.18 2.35 -0.98
N SER A 30 0.05 3.32 -1.87
CA SER A 30 -1.11 3.49 -2.72
C SER A 30 -0.98 2.60 -3.94
N VAL A 31 -1.98 1.75 -4.19
CA VAL A 31 -2.05 0.87 -5.36
C VAL A 31 -3.31 1.12 -6.17
N THR A 32 -3.29 0.81 -7.47
CA THR A 32 -4.50 0.89 -8.30
C THR A 32 -5.57 -0.10 -7.82
N HIS A 33 -5.17 -1.34 -7.54
CA HIS A 33 -6.03 -2.41 -7.04
C HIS A 33 -5.23 -3.42 -6.19
N LYS A 34 -5.93 -4.24 -5.41
CA LYS A 34 -5.34 -5.35 -4.64
C LYS A 34 -5.46 -6.65 -5.42
N VAL A 35 -4.41 -7.44 -5.38
CA VAL A 35 -4.34 -8.77 -5.99
C VAL A 35 -4.10 -9.80 -4.88
N PRO A 36 -4.76 -10.98 -4.93
CA PRO A 36 -4.45 -12.09 -4.03
C PRO A 36 -2.95 -12.44 -4.01
N ARG A 37 -2.43 -12.84 -2.86
CA ARG A 37 -0.97 -13.04 -2.67
C ARG A 37 -0.40 -14.15 -3.57
N ASP A 38 -1.21 -15.16 -3.87
CA ASP A 38 -0.89 -16.28 -4.75
C ASP A 38 -0.88 -15.91 -6.25
N GLN A 39 -1.42 -14.74 -6.59
CA GLN A 39 -1.46 -14.19 -7.95
C GLN A 39 -0.44 -13.07 -8.17
N LEU A 40 0.36 -12.73 -7.14
CA LEU A 40 1.44 -11.75 -7.24
C LEU A 40 2.79 -12.45 -7.39
N ALA A 41 3.64 -11.88 -8.23
CA ALA A 41 5.04 -12.28 -8.28
C ALA A 41 5.69 -12.01 -6.90
N PRO A 42 6.59 -12.88 -6.41
CA PRO A 42 7.26 -12.69 -5.12
C PRO A 42 7.92 -11.31 -4.97
N GLU A 43 8.49 -10.79 -6.05
CA GLU A 43 9.11 -9.46 -6.11
C GLU A 43 8.11 -8.30 -6.02
N ASP A 44 6.83 -8.54 -6.29
CA ASP A 44 5.76 -7.55 -6.19
C ASP A 44 5.05 -7.55 -4.84
N LEU A 45 5.26 -8.60 -4.02
CA LEU A 45 4.75 -8.63 -2.67
C LEU A 45 5.28 -7.45 -1.86
N ILE A 46 4.36 -6.66 -1.31
CA ILE A 46 4.68 -5.57 -0.40
C ILE A 46 4.80 -6.17 1.00
N PRO A 47 5.94 -5.97 1.70
CA PRO A 47 6.09 -6.47 3.06
C PRO A 47 5.11 -5.77 4.00
N SER A 48 4.70 -6.44 5.08
CA SER A 48 3.82 -5.84 6.10
C SER A 48 4.51 -4.80 6.98
N GLU A 49 5.84 -4.75 6.93
CA GLU A 49 6.69 -3.89 7.75
C GLU A 49 7.98 -3.57 6.99
N LEU A 50 8.52 -2.37 7.19
CA LEU A 50 9.83 -1.95 6.70
C LEU A 50 10.57 -1.25 7.84
N GLU A 51 11.73 -1.78 8.23
CA GLU A 51 12.57 -1.21 9.29
C GLU A 51 11.81 -0.94 10.62
N GLY A 52 10.93 -1.85 11.03
CA GLY A 52 10.09 -1.65 12.23
C GLY A 52 8.84 -0.80 12.01
N VAL A 53 8.69 -0.18 10.83
CA VAL A 53 7.55 0.68 10.50
C VAL A 53 6.48 -0.13 9.78
N PRO A 54 5.22 -0.16 10.28
CA PRO A 54 4.15 -0.89 9.63
C PRO A 54 3.87 -0.31 8.24
N VAL A 55 3.57 -1.18 7.28
CA VAL A 55 3.16 -0.81 5.93
C VAL A 55 1.66 -1.03 5.78
N ASP A 56 0.96 -0.03 5.25
CA ASP A 56 -0.46 -0.12 4.93
C ASP A 56 -0.70 0.05 3.43
N VAL A 57 -1.30 -0.96 2.81
CA VAL A 57 -1.58 -0.98 1.37
C VAL A 57 -3.02 -0.55 1.13
N GLN A 58 -3.20 0.59 0.47
CA GLN A 58 -4.50 1.20 0.20
C GLN A 58 -4.78 1.19 -1.31
N ALA A 59 -5.94 0.64 -1.70
CA ALA A 59 -6.38 0.70 -3.09
C ALA A 59 -7.06 2.05 -3.35
N VAL A 60 -6.49 2.83 -4.28
CA VAL A 60 -6.95 4.19 -4.61
C VAL A 60 -7.52 4.31 -6.03
N GLY A 61 -7.48 3.23 -6.82
CA GLY A 61 -7.87 3.25 -8.23
C GLY A 61 -6.85 3.93 -9.13
N GLU A 62 -7.28 4.31 -10.34
CA GLU A 62 -6.45 5.09 -11.26
C GLU A 62 -6.43 6.56 -10.84
N LEU A 63 -5.24 7.11 -10.63
CA LEU A 63 -5.06 8.53 -10.40
C LEU A 63 -5.22 9.30 -11.71
N ARG A 64 -6.05 10.34 -11.71
CA ARG A 64 -6.27 11.24 -12.85
C ARG A 64 -6.13 12.68 -12.38
N ALA A 65 -5.40 13.50 -13.13
CA ALA A 65 -5.40 14.94 -12.93
C ALA A 65 -6.77 15.51 -13.33
N LEU A 66 -7.19 16.54 -12.61
CA LEU A 66 -8.41 17.32 -12.89
C LEU A 66 -8.13 18.39 -13.95
#